data_AF-A0A1B1MGY3-F1
#
_entry.id   AF-A0A1B1MGY3-F1
#
_cell.length_a   1.000
_cell.length_b   1.000
_cell.length_c   1.000
_cell.angle_alpha   90.00
_cell.angle_beta   90.00
_cell.angle_gamma   90.00
#
_symmetry.space_group_name_H-M   'P 1'
#
loop_
_entity.id
_entity.type
_entity.pdbx_description
1 polymer ?
#
loop_
_entity_poly.entity_id
_entity_poly.type
_entity_poly.pdbx_seq_one_letter_code
_entity_poly.pdbx_strand_id
1 'polypeptide(L)'
;MRPTTHRTPLALAALTLLLAGCGTQAGGDGGDGDAVSPSPSSPPSACASPGELGAADNGSTVCVAVGGTVRVSLDGTKSRPWEPVTSGGRGLKATNSGVVLLPGDASAAFEAVSAGRARLSSSRPVCSKEPGVISCDALQEWGVTVVVR
;
A
#
# COMPACT_ATOMS: atom_id res chain seq x y z
N MET A 1 4.14 6.51 -45.63
CA MET A 1 5.47 5.85 -45.63
C MET A 1 6.32 6.38 -44.48
N ARG A 2 6.48 5.58 -43.43
CA ARG A 2 7.70 5.33 -42.62
C ARG A 2 7.33 5.05 -41.16
N PRO A 3 7.40 3.79 -40.71
CA PRO A 3 7.28 3.43 -39.30
C PRO A 3 8.60 3.76 -38.57
N THR A 4 8.51 4.42 -37.41
CA THR A 4 9.63 4.61 -36.48
C THR A 4 9.69 3.43 -35.52
N THR A 5 10.62 2.51 -35.81
CA THR A 5 10.92 1.31 -35.01
C THR A 5 11.65 1.69 -33.72
N HIS A 6 11.05 1.44 -32.56
CA HIS A 6 11.74 1.43 -31.27
C HIS A 6 12.64 0.18 -31.19
N ARG A 7 13.93 0.37 -30.86
CA ARG A 7 14.86 -0.70 -30.50
C ARG A 7 15.25 -0.55 -29.04
N THR A 8 14.80 -1.47 -28.20
CA THR A 8 15.21 -1.60 -26.80
C THR A 8 16.19 -2.79 -26.71
N PRO A 9 17.42 -2.63 -26.21
CA PRO A 9 18.32 -3.76 -26.02
C PRO A 9 17.96 -4.53 -24.74
N LEU A 10 17.66 -5.82 -24.91
CA LEU A 10 17.59 -6.83 -23.86
C LEU A 10 19.02 -7.10 -23.33
N ALA A 11 19.26 -6.78 -22.06
CA ALA A 11 20.46 -7.23 -21.35
C ALA A 11 20.14 -8.52 -20.59
N LEU A 12 20.72 -9.64 -21.04
CA LEU A 12 20.74 -10.91 -20.31
C LEU A 12 21.71 -10.79 -19.13
N ALA A 13 21.20 -10.89 -17.90
CA ALA A 13 22.01 -11.12 -16.72
C ALA A 13 22.04 -12.63 -16.41
N ALA A 14 23.22 -13.24 -16.51
CA ALA A 14 23.46 -14.62 -16.11
C ALA A 14 23.62 -14.70 -14.58
N LEU A 15 22.82 -15.54 -13.91
CA LEU A 15 23.00 -15.88 -12.49
C LEU A 15 23.74 -17.22 -12.37
N THR A 16 24.93 -17.18 -11.79
CA THR A 16 25.68 -18.37 -11.33
C THR A 16 25.20 -18.75 -9.93
N LEU A 17 24.50 -19.90 -9.80
CA LEU A 17 24.21 -20.52 -8.51
C LEU A 17 25.37 -21.45 -8.12
N LEU A 18 25.98 -21.18 -6.97
CA LEU A 18 26.70 -22.16 -6.16
C LEU A 18 26.58 -21.75 -4.70
N LEU A 19 26.09 -22.65 -3.85
CA LEU A 19 26.55 -22.87 -2.47
C LEU A 19 25.83 -24.12 -1.92
N ALA A 20 26.52 -25.26 -2.06
CA ALA A 20 26.31 -26.43 -1.22
C ALA A 20 26.98 -26.18 0.13
N GLY A 21 26.31 -26.56 1.22
CA GLY A 21 26.85 -26.46 2.58
C GLY A 21 25.98 -27.23 3.57
N CYS A 22 26.11 -28.55 3.56
CA CYS A 22 25.61 -29.45 4.60
C CYS A 22 26.68 -29.54 5.70
N GLY A 23 26.32 -29.29 6.95
CA GLY A 23 27.21 -29.41 8.10
C GLY A 23 26.44 -29.84 9.33
N THR A 24 26.61 -31.11 9.71
CA THR A 24 26.15 -31.71 10.97
C THR A 24 27.33 -31.77 11.93
N GLN A 25 27.18 -31.25 13.14
CA GLN A 25 28.01 -31.66 14.28
C GLN A 25 27.17 -31.62 15.56
N ALA A 26 26.90 -32.81 16.09
CA ALA A 26 26.43 -33.04 17.44
C ALA A 26 27.64 -33.10 18.39
N GLY A 27 27.47 -32.57 19.60
CA GLY A 27 28.35 -32.83 20.74
C GLY A 27 28.45 -31.65 21.70
N GLY A 28 28.14 -31.88 22.98
CA GLY A 28 28.50 -30.96 24.06
C GLY A 28 27.52 -30.95 25.23
N ASP A 29 27.80 -31.80 26.21
CA ASP A 29 27.17 -31.98 27.52
C ASP A 29 27.32 -30.76 28.46
N GLY A 30 26.37 -30.61 29.39
CA GLY A 30 26.62 -30.09 30.75
C GLY A 30 26.48 -28.58 31.02
N GLY A 31 25.59 -28.24 31.95
CA GLY A 31 25.94 -27.32 33.05
C GLY A 31 25.21 -25.99 33.14
N ASP A 32 24.43 -25.88 34.23
CA ASP A 32 24.18 -24.71 35.08
C ASP A 32 23.59 -23.41 34.52
N GLY A 33 22.58 -22.94 35.24
CA GLY A 33 21.79 -21.78 34.88
C GLY A 33 22.54 -20.46 34.97
N ASP A 34 22.16 -19.52 34.11
CA ASP A 34 22.33 -18.11 34.40
C ASP A 34 21.31 -17.26 33.62
N ALA A 35 20.72 -16.33 34.37
CA ALA A 35 19.99 -15.13 34.00
C ALA A 35 19.39 -15.01 32.57
N VAL A 36 18.06 -15.03 32.52
CA VAL A 36 17.29 -14.52 31.38
C VAL A 36 17.50 -13.00 31.28
N SER A 37 18.45 -12.56 30.46
CA SER A 37 18.62 -11.14 30.13
C SER A 37 17.36 -10.62 29.42
N PRO A 38 16.69 -9.56 29.92
CA PRO A 38 15.59 -8.96 29.19
C PRO A 38 16.16 -8.27 27.94
N SER A 39 15.80 -8.77 26.76
CA SER A 39 16.10 -8.09 25.50
C SER A 39 15.61 -6.63 25.57
N PRO A 40 16.45 -5.63 25.22
CA PRO A 40 16.01 -4.24 25.19
C PRO A 40 14.86 -4.13 24.19
N SER A 41 13.68 -3.77 24.69
CA SER A 41 12.54 -3.46 23.85
C SER A 41 12.88 -2.21 23.05
N SER A 42 13.09 -2.36 21.74
CA SER A 42 13.27 -1.22 20.84
C SER A 42 12.12 -0.23 21.07
N PRO A 43 12.40 1.08 21.19
CA PRO A 43 11.35 2.07 21.33
C PRO A 43 10.39 1.93 20.14
N PRO A 44 9.08 2.13 20.33
CA PRO A 44 8.14 2.07 19.22
C PRO A 44 8.60 3.05 18.14
N SER A 45 8.87 2.53 16.94
CA SER A 45 9.22 3.37 15.81
C SER A 45 8.11 4.42 15.61
N ALA A 46 8.50 5.69 15.58
CA ALA A 46 7.57 6.79 15.36
C ALA A 46 6.87 6.57 14.01
N CYS A 47 5.55 6.78 13.98
CA CYS A 47 4.82 6.76 12.71
C CYS A 47 5.35 7.89 11.82
N ALA A 48 5.75 7.56 10.59
CA ALA A 48 6.00 8.57 9.56
C ALA A 48 4.68 9.06 8.96
N SER A 49 4.64 10.26 8.41
CA SER A 49 3.53 10.62 7.53
C SER A 49 3.68 9.81 6.24
N PRO A 50 2.69 8.97 5.86
CA PRO A 50 2.70 8.37 4.54
C PRO A 50 2.68 9.52 3.53
N GLY A 51 3.37 9.33 2.41
CA GLY A 51 3.17 10.19 1.25
C GLY A 51 1.72 10.10 0.76
N GLU A 52 1.48 10.55 -0.47
CA GLU A 52 0.20 10.32 -1.11
C GLU A 52 0.01 8.83 -1.42
N LEU A 53 -1.11 8.26 -0.98
CA LEU A 53 -1.46 6.87 -1.23
C LEU A 53 -2.14 6.75 -2.59
N GLY A 54 -1.63 5.84 -3.42
CA GLY A 54 -2.13 5.56 -4.75
C GLY A 54 -2.67 4.14 -4.91
N ALA A 55 -3.01 3.79 -6.16
CA ALA A 55 -3.52 2.46 -6.49
C ALA A 55 -2.52 1.33 -6.15
N ALA A 56 -1.22 1.62 -6.16
CA ALA A 56 -0.16 0.67 -5.83
C ALA A 56 -0.12 0.30 -4.33
N ASP A 57 -0.69 1.13 -3.46
CA ASP A 57 -0.72 0.89 -2.01
C ASP A 57 -1.84 -0.07 -1.59
N ASN A 58 -2.56 -0.67 -2.53
CA ASN A 58 -3.67 -1.58 -2.21
C ASN A 58 -3.21 -2.72 -1.28
N GLY A 59 -3.92 -2.92 -0.19
CA GLY A 59 -3.62 -3.94 0.82
C GLY A 59 -2.57 -3.52 1.85
N SER A 60 -1.92 -2.37 1.68
CA SER A 60 -0.92 -1.88 2.62
C SER A 60 -1.52 -1.48 3.99
N THR A 61 -0.65 -1.47 5.00
CA THR A 61 -0.93 -0.85 6.30
C THR A 61 0.05 0.29 6.53
N VAL A 62 -0.47 1.48 6.85
CA VAL A 62 0.34 2.67 7.11
C VAL A 62 0.13 3.15 8.55
N CYS A 63 1.20 3.67 9.15
CA CYS A 63 1.22 4.24 10.48
C CYS A 63 1.15 5.77 10.35
N VAL A 64 0.34 6.46 11.13
CA VAL A 64 0.27 7.93 11.17
C VAL A 64 0.23 8.41 12.62
N ALA A 65 0.95 9.48 12.93
CA ALA A 65 0.85 10.11 14.25
C ALA A 65 -0.44 10.94 14.36
N VAL A 66 -1.02 11.04 15.55
CA VAL A 66 -2.10 12.02 15.81
C VAL A 66 -1.66 13.43 15.37
N GLY A 67 -2.54 14.15 14.67
CA GLY A 67 -2.26 15.43 13.99
C GLY A 67 -1.71 15.29 12.57
N GLY A 68 -1.35 14.08 12.13
CA GLY A 68 -0.93 13.79 10.77
C GLY A 68 -2.09 13.83 9.76
N THR A 69 -1.75 13.84 8.47
CA THR A 69 -2.73 13.79 7.38
C THR A 69 -2.43 12.60 6.47
N VAL A 70 -3.48 11.86 6.11
CA VAL A 70 -3.44 10.85 5.05
C VAL A 70 -4.05 11.46 3.80
N ARG A 71 -3.31 11.44 2.69
CA ARG A 71 -3.84 11.81 1.36
C ARG A 71 -3.94 10.59 0.48
N VAL A 72 -4.99 10.54 -0.32
CA VAL A 72 -5.24 9.49 -1.29
C VAL A 72 -5.49 10.15 -2.64
N SER A 73 -4.83 9.64 -3.68
CA SER A 73 -5.13 9.97 -5.08
C SER A 73 -5.18 8.68 -5.89
N LEU A 74 -6.36 8.38 -6.42
CA LEU A 74 -6.59 7.21 -7.27
C LEU A 74 -6.87 7.69 -8.69
N ASP A 75 -5.89 7.48 -9.57
CA ASP A 75 -6.01 7.81 -10.99
C ASP A 75 -6.99 6.87 -11.67
N GLY A 76 -8.05 7.45 -12.21
CA GLY A 76 -9.09 6.76 -12.95
C GLY A 76 -9.27 7.33 -14.35
N THR A 77 -10.31 6.88 -15.02
CA THR A 77 -10.71 7.43 -16.31
C THR A 77 -12.22 7.57 -16.35
N LYS A 78 -12.74 8.37 -17.29
CA LYS A 78 -14.19 8.45 -17.53
C LYS A 78 -14.84 7.09 -17.79
N SER A 79 -14.12 6.16 -18.43
CA SER A 79 -14.60 4.81 -18.76
C SER A 79 -14.45 3.82 -17.61
N ARG A 80 -13.52 4.06 -16.68
CA ARG A 80 -13.29 3.25 -15.47
C ARG A 80 -13.05 4.17 -14.26
N PRO A 81 -14.11 4.84 -13.79
CA PRO A 81 -13.99 5.79 -12.70
C PRO A 81 -13.78 5.07 -11.37
N TRP A 82 -13.01 5.67 -10.47
CA TRP A 82 -13.01 5.30 -9.06
C TRP A 82 -14.23 5.86 -8.35
N GLU A 83 -14.77 5.09 -7.43
CA GLU A 83 -15.73 5.58 -6.45
C GLU A 83 -15.05 6.50 -5.43
N PRO A 84 -15.78 7.42 -4.78
CA PRO A 84 -15.24 8.22 -3.69
C PRO A 84 -14.60 7.35 -2.61
N VAL A 85 -13.45 7.78 -2.10
CA VAL A 85 -12.77 7.08 -1.00
C VAL A 85 -13.59 7.24 0.28
N THR A 86 -13.89 6.11 0.92
CA THR A 86 -14.62 6.04 2.19
C THR A 86 -13.69 5.62 3.32
N SER A 87 -13.97 6.10 4.54
CA SER A 87 -13.26 5.67 5.75
C SER A 87 -14.20 4.96 6.72
N GLY A 88 -13.86 3.73 7.12
CA GLY A 88 -14.50 3.02 8.22
C GLY A 88 -13.58 2.90 9.43
N GLY A 89 -14.13 2.89 10.65
CA GLY A 89 -13.37 2.74 11.89
C GLY A 89 -13.20 4.05 12.67
N ARG A 90 -12.08 4.20 13.38
CA ARG A 90 -11.81 5.35 14.26
C ARG A 90 -10.44 5.96 14.01
N GLY A 91 -10.26 7.20 14.43
CA GLY A 91 -8.97 7.91 14.42
C GLY A 91 -8.74 8.79 13.21
N LEU A 92 -9.57 8.69 12.18
CA LEU A 92 -9.54 9.56 11.01
C LEU A 92 -10.80 10.43 10.93
N LYS A 93 -10.62 11.68 10.51
CA LYS A 93 -11.70 12.62 10.18
C LYS A 93 -11.49 13.11 8.75
N ALA A 94 -12.52 13.01 7.91
CA ALA A 94 -12.44 13.53 6.54
C ALA A 94 -12.17 15.05 6.55
N THR A 95 -11.31 15.49 5.63
CA THR A 95 -10.98 16.91 5.42
C THR A 95 -10.88 17.20 3.92
N ASN A 96 -10.67 18.47 3.57
CA ASN A 96 -10.55 18.89 2.17
C ASN A 96 -9.27 18.30 1.54
N SER A 97 -9.40 17.67 0.37
CA SER A 97 -8.27 17.05 -0.34
C SER A 97 -7.27 18.06 -0.90
N GLY A 98 -7.68 19.32 -1.09
CA GLY A 98 -6.84 20.41 -1.60
C GLY A 98 -6.50 20.30 -3.08
N VAL A 99 -7.13 19.37 -3.81
CA VAL A 99 -6.86 19.10 -5.23
C VAL A 99 -8.14 19.12 -6.05
N VAL A 100 -8.03 19.52 -7.32
CA VAL A 100 -9.13 19.49 -8.29
C VAL A 100 -9.34 18.05 -8.75
N LEU A 101 -10.56 17.55 -8.65
CA LEU A 101 -10.93 16.22 -9.13
C LEU A 101 -11.10 16.24 -10.65
N LEU A 102 -10.27 15.49 -11.37
CA LEU A 102 -10.51 15.23 -12.79
C LEU A 102 -11.58 14.14 -12.95
N PRO A 103 -12.31 14.13 -14.08
CA PRO A 103 -13.35 13.12 -14.31
C PRO A 103 -12.81 11.68 -14.28
N GLY A 104 -13.24 10.92 -13.28
CA GLY A 104 -12.90 9.52 -13.08
C GLY A 104 -11.90 9.26 -11.97
N ASP A 105 -11.18 10.28 -11.51
CA ASP A 105 -10.27 10.18 -10.37
C ASP A 105 -11.03 10.21 -9.05
N ALA A 106 -10.42 9.65 -8.00
CA ALA A 106 -10.88 9.81 -6.63
C ALA A 106 -9.73 10.32 -5.75
N SER A 107 -9.90 11.52 -5.20
CA SER A 107 -8.96 12.11 -4.24
C SER A 107 -9.65 12.40 -2.91
N ALA A 108 -8.95 12.11 -1.80
CA ALA A 108 -9.45 12.34 -0.46
C ALA A 108 -8.31 12.71 0.50
N ALA A 109 -8.65 13.44 1.57
CA ALA A 109 -7.74 13.67 2.68
C ALA A 109 -8.43 13.39 4.01
N PHE A 110 -7.66 12.86 4.95
CA PHE A 110 -8.12 12.54 6.30
C PHE A 110 -7.12 13.03 7.32
N GLU A 111 -7.60 13.76 8.32
CA GLU A 111 -6.81 14.15 9.48
C GLU A 111 -6.85 13.04 10.54
N ALA A 112 -5.69 12.70 11.10
CA ALA A 112 -5.54 11.72 12.16
C ALA A 112 -5.84 12.37 13.53
N VAL A 113 -7.10 12.36 13.95
CA VAL A 113 -7.56 13.12 15.12
C VAL A 113 -7.43 12.39 16.46
N SER A 114 -7.28 11.06 16.45
CA SER A 114 -7.12 10.26 17.67
C SER A 114 -6.47 8.92 17.36
N ALA A 115 -5.81 8.31 18.34
CA ALA A 115 -5.31 6.94 18.20
C ALA A 115 -6.44 5.97 17.81
N GLY A 116 -6.14 5.02 16.92
CA GLY A 116 -7.16 4.13 16.38
C GLY A 116 -6.73 3.38 15.13
N ARG A 117 -7.65 2.60 14.59
CA ARG A 117 -7.49 1.92 13.30
C ARG A 117 -8.67 2.28 12.42
N ALA A 118 -8.36 2.67 11.19
CA ALA A 118 -9.33 2.96 10.15
C ALA A 118 -8.99 2.18 8.88
N ARG A 119 -10.01 1.86 8.09
CA ARG A 119 -9.87 1.28 6.75
C ARG A 119 -10.33 2.32 5.74
N LEU A 120 -9.46 2.65 4.80
CA LEU A 120 -9.83 3.41 3.62
C LEU A 120 -10.19 2.43 2.51
N SER A 121 -11.24 2.72 1.74
CA SER A 121 -11.69 1.87 0.65
C SER A 121 -12.29 2.66 -0.51
N SER A 122 -12.11 2.12 -1.71
CA SER A 122 -12.74 2.56 -2.96
C SER A 122 -12.83 1.37 -3.91
N SER A 123 -13.65 1.48 -4.96
CA SER A 123 -13.74 0.48 -6.00
C SER A 123 -13.81 1.12 -7.39
N ARG A 124 -13.50 0.35 -8.43
CA ARG A 124 -13.73 0.77 -9.82
C ARG A 124 -14.08 -0.41 -10.72
N PRO A 125 -14.73 -0.18 -11.87
CA PRO A 125 -14.89 -1.20 -12.91
C PRO A 125 -13.54 -1.68 -13.47
N VAL A 126 -13.40 -3.00 -13.70
CA VAL A 126 -12.26 -3.57 -14.43
C VAL A 126 -12.42 -3.33 -15.93
N CYS A 127 -13.62 -3.56 -16.45
CA CYS A 127 -13.98 -3.29 -17.84
C CYS A 127 -14.55 -1.87 -18.01
N SER A 128 -14.40 -1.31 -19.21
CA SER A 128 -14.92 0.02 -19.54
C SER A 128 -16.46 0.04 -19.50
N LYS A 129 -17.05 1.04 -18.84
CA LYS A 129 -18.51 1.26 -18.79
C LYS A 129 -19.02 2.20 -19.89
N GLU A 130 -18.59 1.98 -21.13
CA GLU A 130 -19.06 2.80 -22.26
C GLU A 130 -20.47 2.38 -22.71
N PRO A 131 -21.33 3.33 -23.14
CA PRO A 131 -22.63 2.98 -23.70
C PRO A 131 -22.51 2.16 -24.99
N GLY A 132 -23.35 1.15 -25.16
CA GLY A 132 -23.45 0.39 -26.42
C GLY A 132 -22.39 -0.71 -26.59
N VAL A 133 -21.56 -0.96 -25.59
CA VAL A 133 -20.62 -2.11 -25.57
C VAL A 133 -21.05 -3.15 -24.56
N ILE A 134 -20.84 -4.43 -24.89
CA ILE A 134 -20.93 -5.51 -23.91
C ILE A 134 -19.68 -5.41 -23.03
N SER A 135 -19.88 -5.20 -21.72
CA SER A 135 -18.81 -5.11 -20.73
C SER A 135 -18.93 -6.25 -19.72
N CYS A 136 -17.81 -6.64 -19.12
CA CYS A 136 -17.82 -7.50 -17.94
C CYS A 136 -18.29 -6.73 -16.69
N ASP A 137 -18.90 -7.44 -15.74
CA ASP A 137 -19.36 -6.90 -14.45
C ASP A 137 -18.32 -7.05 -13.32
N ALA A 138 -17.03 -7.05 -13.66
CA ALA A 138 -15.96 -7.17 -12.66
C ALA A 138 -15.60 -5.82 -12.02
N LEU A 139 -15.40 -5.81 -10.70
CA LEU A 139 -14.92 -4.68 -9.91
C LEU A 139 -13.50 -4.94 -9.40
N GLN A 140 -12.68 -3.89 -9.39
CA GLN A 140 -11.40 -3.83 -8.72
C GLN A 140 -11.59 -3.08 -7.40
N GLU A 141 -11.29 -3.75 -6.29
CA GLU A 141 -11.26 -3.13 -4.97
C GLU A 141 -9.89 -2.52 -4.69
N TRP A 142 -9.92 -1.38 -3.98
CA TRP A 142 -8.75 -0.78 -3.36
C TRP A 142 -9.03 -0.55 -1.88
N GLY A 143 -8.06 -0.83 -1.01
CA GLY A 143 -8.11 -0.35 0.35
C GLY A 143 -6.81 -0.44 1.12
N VAL A 144 -6.66 0.49 2.06
CA VAL A 144 -5.49 0.64 2.92
C VAL A 144 -5.94 0.65 4.38
N THR A 145 -5.17 -0.01 5.25
CA THR A 145 -5.37 0.09 6.70
C THR A 145 -4.51 1.21 7.26
N VAL A 146 -5.12 2.16 7.97
CA VAL A 146 -4.41 3.23 8.66
C VAL A 146 -4.43 2.96 10.15
N VAL A 147 -3.25 2.95 10.77
CA VAL A 147 -3.08 2.86 12.21
C VAL A 147 -2.61 4.22 12.71
N VAL A 148 -3.44 4.86 13.54
CA VAL A 148 -3.11 6.13 14.19
C VAL A 148 -2.58 5.86 15.59
N ARG A 149 -1.43 6.45 15.92
CA ARG A 149 -0.76 6.33 17.23
C ARG A 149 -0.40 7.68 17.83
#